data_AF-A0A0J5ZK09-F1
#
_entry.id   AF-A0A0J5ZK09-F1
#
_cell.length_a   1.000
_cell.length_b   1.000
_cell.length_c   1.000
_cell.angle_alpha   90.00
_cell.angle_beta   90.00
_cell.angle_gamma   90.00
#
_symmetry.space_group_name_H-M   'P 1'
#
loop_
_entity.id
_entity.type
_entity.pdbx_description
1 polymer ?
#
loop_
_entity_poly.entity_id
_entity_poly.type
_entity_poly.pdbx_seq_one_letter_code
_entity_poly.pdbx_strand_id
1 'polypeptide(L)'
;MKLVAAFVVATLSLPFGTQAFAQSTQAPVTRAEVRQQLIDAEADGLLPSNRNDYPPSQSQIARNRQLYALQHQDAAPVATASTGN
;
A
#
# COMPACT_ATOMS: atom_id res chain seq x y z
N MET A 1 -68.88 -7.42 16.21
CA MET A 1 -67.83 -6.50 16.70
C MET A 1 -66.50 -7.05 16.22
N LYS A 2 -66.11 -6.79 14.97
CA LYS A 2 -65.22 -5.67 14.58
C LYS A 2 -63.83 -5.84 15.20
N LEU A 3 -63.01 -6.65 14.51
CA LEU A 3 -61.58 -6.44 14.25
C LEU A 3 -60.92 -5.52 15.27
N VAL A 4 -60.71 -6.02 16.49
CA VAL A 4 -59.95 -5.29 17.50
C VAL A 4 -58.48 -5.44 17.14
N ALA A 5 -58.01 -4.40 16.47
CA ALA A 5 -56.72 -3.76 16.66
C ALA A 5 -55.51 -4.73 16.56
N ALA A 6 -55.08 -5.08 15.35
CA ALA A 6 -54.22 -4.23 14.51
C ALA A 6 -52.75 -4.22 14.98
N PHE A 7 -51.94 -5.00 14.24
CA PHE A 7 -50.66 -4.56 13.68
C PHE A 7 -49.62 -3.94 14.64
N VAL A 8 -48.98 -4.76 15.48
CA VAL A 8 -47.61 -4.43 15.96
C VAL A 8 -46.67 -5.65 15.85
N VAL A 9 -46.73 -6.35 14.72
CA VAL A 9 -45.63 -7.25 14.26
C VAL A 9 -45.05 -6.71 12.95
N ALA A 10 -45.14 -5.39 12.77
CA ALA A 10 -44.65 -4.70 11.59
C ALA A 10 -43.15 -4.42 11.73
N THR A 11 -42.37 -5.27 11.04
CA THR A 11 -41.16 -4.90 10.31
C THR A 11 -40.02 -4.30 11.14
N LEU A 12 -39.26 -5.17 11.81
CA LEU A 12 -37.83 -4.90 12.01
C LEU A 12 -36.96 -5.88 11.22
N SER A 13 -37.38 -6.21 10.01
CA SER A 13 -36.47 -6.70 8.97
C SER A 13 -35.71 -5.51 8.39
N LEU A 14 -34.77 -4.95 9.17
CA LEU A 14 -33.64 -4.26 8.54
C LEU A 14 -32.80 -5.37 7.90
N PRO A 15 -32.70 -5.47 6.57
CA PRO A 15 -31.54 -6.13 6.02
C PRO A 15 -30.35 -5.34 6.57
N PHE A 16 -29.54 -6.04 7.37
CA PHE A 16 -28.17 -5.68 7.64
C PHE A 16 -27.52 -5.43 6.29
N GLY A 17 -27.55 -4.17 5.85
CA GLY A 17 -26.69 -3.69 4.80
C GLY A 17 -25.31 -3.72 5.39
N THR A 18 -24.63 -4.87 5.28
CA THR A 18 -23.17 -4.91 5.40
C THR A 18 -22.70 -3.83 4.46
N GLN A 19 -22.22 -2.75 5.05
CA GLN A 19 -21.46 -1.73 4.35
C GLN A 19 -20.23 -2.48 3.84
N ALA A 20 -20.30 -3.01 2.61
CA ALA A 20 -19.18 -3.64 1.92
C ALA A 20 -18.21 -2.58 1.41
N PHE A 21 -18.09 -1.46 2.12
CA PHE A 21 -16.95 -0.59 1.97
C PHE A 21 -15.79 -1.30 2.65
N ALA A 22 -14.69 -1.43 1.93
CA ALA A 22 -13.42 -1.77 2.55
C ALA A 22 -13.07 -0.63 3.53
N GLN A 23 -13.60 -0.69 4.75
CA GLN A 23 -13.09 0.13 5.85
C GLN A 23 -11.67 -0.35 6.08
N SER A 24 -10.74 0.32 5.42
CA SER A 24 -9.32 0.27 5.79
C SER A 24 -9.24 0.64 7.27
N THR A 25 -8.91 -0.32 8.14
CA THR A 25 -8.61 -0.02 9.54
C THR A 25 -7.28 0.73 9.68
N GLN A 26 -6.51 0.79 8.60
CA GLN A 26 -5.27 1.54 8.51
C GLN A 26 -5.56 3.01 8.31
N ALA A 27 -4.81 3.84 9.04
CA ALA A 27 -4.78 5.28 8.86
C ALA A 27 -4.46 5.64 7.39
N PRO A 28 -5.00 6.76 6.88
CA PRO A 28 -4.72 7.21 5.53
C PRO A 28 -3.21 7.48 5.36
N VAL A 29 -2.60 6.85 4.36
CA VAL A 29 -1.20 7.10 4.00
C VAL A 29 -1.09 8.34 3.11
N THR A 30 -0.06 9.16 3.35
CA THR A 30 0.20 10.33 2.50
C THR A 30 0.97 9.92 1.25
N ARG A 31 0.93 10.74 0.21
CA ARG A 31 1.76 10.50 -0.99
C ARG A 31 3.27 10.59 -0.70
N ALA A 32 3.68 11.31 0.34
CA ALA A 32 5.08 11.37 0.74
C ALA A 32 5.49 10.04 1.38
N GLU A 33 4.63 9.51 2.25
CA GLU A 33 4.80 8.22 2.93
C GLU A 33 4.91 7.07 1.92
N VAL A 34 3.98 6.98 0.96
CA VAL A 34 4.02 5.94 -0.08
C VAL A 34 5.31 6.01 -0.91
N ARG A 35 5.85 7.20 -1.17
CA ARG A 35 7.13 7.33 -1.89
C ARG A 35 8.30 6.79 -1.09
N GLN A 36 8.35 7.05 0.22
CA GLN A 36 9.37 6.48 1.09
C GLN A 36 9.30 4.96 1.10
N GLN A 37 8.10 4.40 1.26
CA GLN A 37 7.89 2.95 1.22
C GLN A 37 8.34 2.31 -0.11
N LEU A 38 8.16 3.01 -1.24
CA LEU A 38 8.64 2.51 -2.54
C LEU A 38 10.17 2.55 -2.65
N ILE A 39 10.82 3.60 -2.13
CA ILE A 39 12.28 3.69 -2.08
C ILE A 39 12.85 2.56 -1.21
N ASP A 40 12.25 2.32 -0.06
CA ASP A 40 12.65 1.24 0.85
C ASP A 40 12.45 -0.13 0.19
N ALA A 41 11.31 -0.36 -0.47
CA ALA A 41 11.04 -1.61 -1.19
C ALA A 41 11.99 -1.86 -2.36
N GLU A 42 12.46 -0.80 -3.03
CA GLU A 42 13.48 -0.88 -4.07
C GLU A 42 14.84 -1.24 -3.49
N ALA A 43 15.22 -0.62 -2.36
CA ALA A 43 16.44 -0.95 -1.62
C ALA A 43 16.46 -2.40 -1.12
N ASP A 44 15.30 -2.92 -0.68
CA ASP A 44 15.13 -4.32 -0.26
C ASP A 44 15.18 -5.32 -1.43
N GLY A 45 15.10 -4.82 -2.67
CA GLY A 45 15.08 -5.61 -3.91
C GLY A 45 13.71 -6.20 -4.26
N LEU A 46 12.64 -5.79 -3.58
CA LEU A 46 11.27 -6.23 -3.89
C LEU A 46 10.77 -5.62 -5.21
N LEU A 47 11.35 -4.47 -5.58
CA LEU A 47 11.11 -3.79 -6.84
C LEU A 47 12.42 -3.69 -7.64
N PRO A 48 12.34 -3.65 -8.98
CA PRO A 48 11.18 -3.94 -9.80
C PRO A 48 10.88 -5.45 -9.87
N SER A 49 9.60 -5.82 -9.94
CA SER A 49 9.15 -7.20 -10.15
C SER A 49 8.20 -7.29 -11.35
N ASN A 50 8.18 -8.45 -12.02
CA ASN A 50 7.26 -8.68 -13.12
C ASN A 50 5.84 -8.93 -12.57
N ARG A 51 4.81 -8.42 -13.26
CA ARG A 51 3.40 -8.60 -12.88
C ARG A 51 2.99 -10.06 -12.70
N ASN A 52 3.63 -10.98 -13.44
CA ASN A 52 3.32 -12.41 -13.39
C ASN A 52 4.20 -13.19 -12.39
N ASP A 53 5.20 -12.54 -11.79
CA ASP A 53 6.15 -13.15 -10.85
C ASP A 53 5.99 -12.46 -9.49
N TYR A 54 4.75 -12.48 -9.00
CA TYR A 54 4.38 -11.91 -7.71
C TYR A 54 3.89 -13.00 -6.76
N PRO A 55 4.53 -13.19 -5.60
CA PRO A 55 5.68 -12.42 -5.09
C PRO A 55 7.00 -12.76 -5.80
N PRO A 56 7.96 -11.82 -5.88
CA PRO A 56 9.24 -12.04 -6.57
C PRO A 56 10.04 -13.18 -5.93
N SER A 57 10.71 -13.96 -6.77
CA SER A 57 11.58 -15.04 -6.29
C SER A 57 12.82 -14.50 -5.55
N GLN A 58 13.38 -15.29 -4.64
CA GLN A 58 14.57 -14.90 -3.86
C GLN A 58 15.78 -14.57 -4.76
N SER A 59 15.93 -15.25 -5.90
CA SER A 59 16.98 -14.96 -6.87
C SER A 59 16.78 -13.62 -7.57
N GLN A 60 15.53 -13.25 -7.86
CA GLN A 60 15.18 -11.95 -8.40
C GLN A 60 15.43 -10.84 -7.37
N ILE A 61 15.03 -11.04 -6.11
CA ILE A 61 15.29 -10.08 -5.03
C ILE A 61 16.79 -9.85 -4.86
N ALA A 62 17.59 -10.92 -4.83
CA ALA A 62 19.05 -10.80 -4.72
C ALA A 62 19.67 -10.02 -5.89
N ARG A 63 19.20 -10.29 -7.12
CA ARG A 63 19.62 -9.54 -8.32
C ARG A 63 19.24 -8.08 -8.22
N ASN A 64 18.01 -7.76 -7.83
CA ASN A 64 17.53 -6.39 -7.72
C ASN A 64 18.35 -5.59 -6.70
N ARG A 65 18.65 -6.18 -5.53
CA ARG A 65 19.54 -5.54 -4.54
C ARG A 65 20.93 -5.26 -5.08
N GLN A 66 21.50 -6.17 -5.89
CA GLN A 66 22.79 -5.93 -6.53
C GLN A 66 22.72 -4.75 -7.50
N LEU A 67 21.68 -4.68 -8.33
CA LEU A 67 21.48 -3.56 -9.25
C LEU A 67 21.30 -2.23 -8.52
N TYR A 68 20.48 -2.24 -7.46
CA TYR A 68 20.28 -1.09 -6.58
C TYR A 68 21.61 -0.61 -6.00
N ALA A 69 22.42 -1.53 -5.47
CA ALA A 69 23.72 -1.21 -4.88
C ALA A 69 24.71 -0.62 -5.90
N LEU A 70 24.72 -1.09 -7.15
CA LEU A 70 25.56 -0.53 -8.22
C LEU A 70 25.14 0.90 -8.54
N GLN A 71 23.84 1.13 -8.72
CA GLN A 71 23.31 2.45 -9.06
C GLN A 71 23.54 3.49 -7.95
N HIS A 72 23.49 3.07 -6.68
CA HIS A 72 23.72 3.96 -5.53
C HIS A 72 25.19 4.08 -5.13
N GLN A 73 26.07 3.16 -5.57
CA GLN A 73 27.51 3.32 -5.42
C GLN A 73 28.04 4.47 -6.28
N ASP A 74 27.55 4.59 -7.51
CA ASP A 74 27.93 5.68 -8.42
C ASP A 74 27.35 7.05 -7.99
N ALA A 75 26.40 7.06 -7.06
CA ALA A 75 25.78 8.26 -6.50
C ALA A 75 26.48 8.81 -5.25
N ALA A 76 27.51 8.14 -4.73
CA ALA A 76 28.37 8.67 -3.67
C ALA A 76 29.27 9.83 -4.21
N PRO A 77 29.59 10.85 -3.40
CA PRO A 77 29.32 12.24 -3.76
C PRO A 77 30.39 12.86 -4.67
N VAL A 78 29.98 13.31 -5.85
CA VAL A 78 30.49 14.58 -6.42
C VAL A 78 29.81 15.75 -5.71
N ALA A 79 29.93 15.81 -4.38
CA ALA A 79 29.79 17.05 -3.63
C ALA A 79 31.04 17.87 -3.94
N THR A 80 31.03 18.47 -5.12
CA THR A 80 31.93 19.51 -5.54
C THR A 80 31.94 20.57 -4.45
N ALA A 81 33.14 20.83 -3.93
CA ALA A 81 33.44 21.96 -3.08
C ALA A 81 32.93 23.25 -3.75
N SER A 82 31.76 23.71 -3.32
CA SER A 82 31.29 25.07 -3.57
C SER A 82 31.86 25.96 -2.47
N THR A 83 33.16 26.25 -2.58
CA THR A 83 33.80 27.41 -1.97
C THR A 83 33.46 28.64 -2.82
N GLY A 84 32.94 29.71 -2.20
CA GLY A 84 32.74 31.06 -2.78
C GLY A 84 31.28 31.36 -3.13
N ASN A 85 30.63 32.43 -2.68
CA ASN A 85 31.04 33.72 -2.10
C ASN A 85 30.05 34.14 -1.00
#